data_AF-A0A497E791-F1
#
_entry.id   AF-A0A497E791-F1
#
_cell.length_a   1.000
_cell.length_b   1.000
_cell.length_c   1.000
_cell.angle_alpha   90.00
_cell.angle_beta   90.00
_cell.angle_gamma   90.00
#
_symmetry.space_group_name_H-M   'P 1'
#
loop_
_entity.id
_entity.type
_entity.pdbx_description
1 polymer ?
#
loop_
_entity_poly.entity_id
_entity_poly.type
_entity_poly.pdbx_seq_one_letter_code
_entity_poly.pdbx_strand_id
1 'polypeptide(L)' 'MTVPSLALYTPEGQWMLEGHGLEPDIEVMEDPAALARGVDPQLERAIAEVERFLEESPIPDVVVPVPGDRTAK' A
#
# COMPACT_ATOMS: atom_id res chain seq x y z
N MET A 1 3.16 27.84 -18.57
CA MET A 1 1.73 27.62 -18.31
C MET A 1 1.53 26.14 -18.08
N THR A 2 0.96 25.73 -16.95
CA THR A 2 0.57 24.35 -16.68
C THR A 2 -0.94 24.26 -16.69
N VAL A 3 -1.48 23.35 -17.49
CA VAL A 3 -2.92 23.05 -17.55
C VAL A 3 -3.12 21.53 -17.42
N PRO A 4 -4.17 21.07 -16.71
CA PRO A 4 -4.46 19.64 -16.64
C PRO A 4 -4.81 19.13 -18.04
N SER A 5 -4.12 18.11 -18.52
CA SER A 5 -4.35 17.48 -19.82
C SER A 5 -4.92 16.07 -19.73
N LEU A 6 -4.96 15.52 -18.52
CA LEU A 6 -5.40 14.16 -18.25
C LEU A 6 -6.41 14.20 -17.10
N ALA A 7 -7.54 13.55 -17.32
CA ALA A 7 -8.53 13.31 -16.30
C ALA A 7 -8.90 11.82 -16.36
N LEU A 8 -8.89 11.17 -15.20
CA LEU A 8 -8.99 9.71 -15.07
C LEU A 8 -10.44 9.31 -14.81
N TYR A 9 -10.90 8.29 -15.53
CA TYR A 9 -12.23 7.72 -15.38
C TYR A 9 -12.14 6.25 -14.94
N THR A 10 -13.09 5.83 -14.12
CA THR A 10 -13.32 4.42 -13.82
C THR A 10 -14.00 3.72 -15.02
N PRO A 11 -13.95 2.38 -15.12
CA PRO A 11 -14.72 1.62 -16.11
C PRO A 11 -16.24 1.89 -16.05
N GLU A 12 -16.74 2.32 -14.90
CA GLU A 12 -18.14 2.67 -14.63
C GLU A 12 -18.49 4.11 -15.07
N GLY A 13 -17.54 4.84 -15.66
CA GLY A 13 -17.74 6.20 -16.17
C GLY A 13 -17.72 7.29 -15.10
N GLN A 14 -17.16 7.01 -13.92
CA GLN A 14 -17.00 7.99 -12.84
C GLN A 14 -15.63 8.65 -12.90
N TRP A 15 -15.52 9.90 -12.48
CA TRP A 15 -14.24 10.57 -12.28
C TRP A 15 -13.52 9.95 -11.08
N MET A 16 -12.31 9.42 -11.30
CA MET A 16 -11.70 8.50 -10.34
C MET A 16 -11.43 9.12 -8.97
N LEU A 17 -10.98 10.38 -8.90
CA LEU A 17 -10.57 11.05 -7.64
C LEU A 17 -10.74 12.58 -7.68
N GLU A 18 -11.29 13.12 -8.76
CA GLU A 18 -11.25 14.56 -9.04
C GLU A 18 -12.04 15.35 -7.99
N GLY A 19 -11.36 16.26 -7.28
CA GLY A 19 -11.97 17.12 -6.25
C GLY A 19 -12.26 16.46 -4.90
N HIS A 20 -11.98 15.16 -4.72
CA HIS A 20 -12.21 14.43 -3.46
C HIS A 20 -10.92 13.80 -2.91
N GLY A 21 -10.14 13.14 -3.75
CA GLY A 21 -9.01 12.31 -3.34
C GLY A 21 -9.41 10.85 -3.06
N LEU A 22 -8.52 10.10 -2.41
CA LEU A 22 -8.75 8.71 -2.00
C LEU A 22 -8.98 8.66 -0.49
N GLU A 23 -10.04 7.99 -0.07
CA GLU A 23 -10.31 7.78 1.36
C GLU A 23 -9.34 6.76 1.95
N PRO A 24 -8.78 7.00 3.16
CA PRO A 24 -7.93 6.03 3.82
C PRO A 24 -8.78 4.88 4.39
N ASP A 25 -8.29 3.64 4.26
CA ASP A 25 -8.90 2.49 4.95
C ASP A 25 -8.78 2.62 6.48
N ILE A 26 -7.70 3.27 6.93
CA ILE A 26 -7.40 3.52 8.33
C ILE A 26 -7.01 4.99 8.47
N GLU A 27 -7.88 5.78 9.09
CA GLU A 27 -7.58 7.18 9.39
C GLU A 27 -6.55 7.28 10.51
N VAL A 28 -5.45 7.99 10.24
CA VAL A 28 -4.41 8.32 11.22
C VAL A 28 -4.12 9.80 11.12
N MET A 29 -4.49 10.53 12.17
CA MET A 29 -4.19 11.96 12.24
C MET A 29 -2.69 12.18 12.42
N GLU A 30 -2.14 13.11 11.66
CA GLU A 30 -0.74 13.50 11.78
C GLU A 30 -0.50 14.32 13.06
N ASP A 31 0.68 14.15 13.67
CA ASP A 31 1.20 15.00 14.74
C ASP A 31 2.54 15.60 14.29
N PRO A 32 2.53 16.82 13.73
CA PRO A 32 3.75 17.47 13.26
C PRO A 32 4.81 17.67 14.36
N ALA A 33 4.40 17.78 15.62
CA ALA A 33 5.34 17.93 16.73
C ALA A 33 6.02 16.61 17.08
N ALA A 34 5.29 15.50 17.05
CA ALA A 34 5.87 14.16 17.19
C ALA A 34 6.78 13.83 16.00
N LEU A 35 6.32 14.11 14.77
CA LEU A 35 7.09 13.88 13.56
C LEU A 35 8.40 14.68 13.57
N ALA A 36 8.38 15.95 14.00
CA ALA A 36 9.58 16.76 14.16
C ALA A 36 10.57 16.22 15.20
N ARG A 37 10.11 15.37 16.13
CA ARG A 37 10.95 14.63 17.09
C ARG A 37 11.36 13.24 16.58
N GLY A 38 11.01 12.89 15.35
CA GLY A 38 11.32 11.60 14.72
C GLY A 38 10.34 10.48 15.03
N VAL A 39 9.13 10.81 15.53
CA VAL A 39 8.07 9.83 15.80
C VAL A 39 6.92 10.08 14.84
N ASP A 40 6.79 9.21 13.83
CA ASP A 40 5.75 9.32 12.79
C ASP A 40 4.54 8.44 13.15
N PRO A 41 3.39 9.02 13.55
CA PRO A 41 2.23 8.25 13.98
C PRO A 41 1.65 7.36 12.87
N GLN A 42 1.80 7.74 11.59
CA GLN A 42 1.29 6.96 10.47
C GLN A 42 2.18 5.73 10.22
N LEU A 43 3.50 5.90 10.30
CA LEU A 43 4.44 4.79 10.19
C LEU A 43 4.28 3.79 11.34
N GLU A 44 4.15 4.28 12.58
CA GLU A 44 3.93 3.43 13.75
C GLU A 44 2.61 2.64 13.62
N ARG A 45 1.54 3.27 13.14
CA ARG A 45 0.28 2.55 12.88
C ARG A 45 0.44 1.51 11.77
N ALA A 46 1.14 1.84 10.69
CA ALA A 46 1.37 0.90 9.60
C ALA A 46 2.15 -0.35 10.06
N ILE A 47 3.18 -0.17 10.88
CA ILE A 47 3.95 -1.29 11.46
C ILE A 47 3.04 -2.19 12.30
N ALA A 48 2.26 -1.59 13.21
CA ALA A 48 1.34 -2.33 14.07
C ALA A 48 0.30 -3.15 13.28
N GLU A 49 -0.25 -2.59 12.20
CA GLU A 49 -1.21 -3.30 11.34
C GLU A 49 -0.54 -4.44 10.55
N VAL A 50 0.68 -4.23 10.07
CA VAL A 50 1.43 -5.29 9.38
C VAL A 50 1.74 -6.45 10.33
N GLU A 51 2.19 -6.16 11.56
CA GLU A 51 2.43 -7.19 12.57
C GLU A 51 1.14 -7.96 12.89
N ARG A 52 0.03 -7.26 13.10
CA ARG A 52 -1.29 -7.88 13.30
C ARG A 52 -1.69 -8.78 12.12
N PHE A 53 -1.51 -8.33 10.89
CA PHE A 53 -1.85 -9.13 9.71
C PHE A 53 -0.97 -10.37 9.54
N LEU A 54 0.31 -10.31 9.93
CA LEU A 54 1.19 -11.48 9.92
C LEU A 54 0.75 -12.54 10.92
N GLU A 55 0.22 -12.13 12.08
CA GLU A 55 -0.32 -13.03 13.09
C GLU A 55 -1.65 -13.66 12.64
N GLU A 56 -2.53 -12.87 12.01
CA GLU A 56 -3.86 -13.32 11.57
C GLU A 56 -3.82 -14.18 10.30
N SER A 57 -2.90 -13.87 9.39
CA SER A 57 -2.79 -14.51 8.07
C SER A 57 -1.32 -14.73 7.72
N PRO A 58 -0.68 -15.78 8.27
CA PRO A 58 0.73 -16.04 8.03
C PRO A 58 1.00 -16.26 6.56
N ILE A 59 2.10 -15.67 6.06
CA ILE A 59 2.53 -15.81 4.68
C ILE A 59 2.82 -17.31 4.43
N PRO A 60 2.20 -17.93 3.41
CA PRO A 60 2.43 -19.33 3.13
C PRO A 60 3.89 -19.58 2.73
N ASP A 61 4.45 -20.69 3.20
CA ASP A 61 5.78 -21.13 2.78
C ASP A 61 5.83 -21.34 1.26
N VAL A 62 6.75 -20.65 0.61
CA VAL A 62 6.99 -20.85 -0.82
C VAL A 62 7.81 -22.13 -1.00
N VAL A 63 7.14 -23.20 -1.41
CA VAL A 63 7.84 -24.42 -1.84
C VAL A 63 8.41 -24.18 -3.23
N VAL A 64 9.71 -23.88 -3.31
CA VAL A 64 10.40 -23.80 -4.61
C VAL A 64 10.42 -25.21 -5.22
N PRO A 65 9.89 -25.39 -6.44
CA PRO A 65 9.92 -26.70 -7.09
C PRO A 65 11.38 -27.12 -7.34
N VAL A 66 11.65 -28.43 -7.25
CA VAL A 66 12.95 -28.98 -7.61
C VAL A 66 13.27 -28.57 -9.06
N PRO A 67 14.44 -27.98 -9.34
CA PRO A 67 14.84 -27.66 -10.70
C PRO A 67 14.72 -28.90 -11.59
N GLY A 68 13.98 -28.80 -12.70
CA GLY A 68 13.85 -29.91 -13.65
C GLY A 68 15.22 -30.33 -14.20
N ASP A 69 15.39 -31.61 -14.51
CA ASP A 69 16.62 -32.11 -15.10
C ASP A 69 16.94 -31.38 -16.41
N ARG A 70 18.03 -30.61 -16.40
CA ARG A 70 18.49 -29.82 -17.56
C ARG A 70 19.58 -30.53 -18.35
N THR A 71 19.81 -31.82 -18.12
CA THR A 71 20.72 -32.60 -18.96
C THR A 71 20.05 -32.94 -20.29
N ALA A 72 20.14 -32.00 -21.24
CA ALA A 72 19.85 -32.27 -22.63
C ALA A 72 20.89 -33.27 -23.17
N LYS A 73 20.41 -34.37 -23.77
CA LYS A 73 21.20 -35.25 -24.63
C LYS A 73 21.16 -34.75 -26.07
#